data_AF-A0A9R1VB05-F1
#
_entry.id   AF-A0A9R1VB05-F1
#
_cell.length_a   1.000
_cell.length_b   1.000
_cell.length_c   1.000
_cell.angle_alpha   90.00
_cell.angle_beta   90.00
_cell.angle_gamma   90.00
#
_symmetry.space_group_name_H-M   'P 1'
#
loop_
_entity.id
_entity.type
_entity.pdbx_description
1 polymer ?
#
loop_
_entity_poly.entity_id
_entity_poly.type
_entity_poly.pdbx_seq_one_letter_code
_entity_poly.pdbx_strand_id
1 'polypeptide(L)'
;MSCPLIPESFLNQLPSASVTALLRETLDHCPITLQTAIDDFGKAPFRFFNSWMNKDGFEQIIRDSRKKFKGYGTLDAYLAAKL
;
A
#
# COMPACT_ATOMS: atom_id res chain seq x y z
N MET A 1 9.81 14.08 19.78
CA MET A 1 10.81 14.71 18.89
C MET A 1 10.03 15.38 17.78
N SER A 2 9.78 16.67 17.90
CA SER A 2 8.85 17.42 17.04
C SER A 2 9.56 17.84 15.75
N CYS A 3 9.01 17.49 14.58
CA CYS A 3 9.54 17.97 13.29
C CYS A 3 9.16 19.45 13.09
N PRO A 4 10.12 20.38 12.99
CA PRO A 4 9.85 21.83 12.96
C PRO A 4 9.25 22.34 11.63
N LEU A 5 8.99 21.47 10.66
CA LEU A 5 8.56 21.86 9.31
C LEU A 5 7.05 21.77 9.08
N ILE A 6 6.27 21.28 10.04
CA ILE A 6 4.80 21.18 9.93
C ILE A 6 4.16 21.94 11.09
N PRO A 7 3.35 22.99 10.82
CA PRO A 7 2.64 23.73 11.85
C PRO A 7 1.67 22.84 12.64
N GLU A 8 1.61 23.01 13.96
CA GLU A 8 0.64 22.29 14.80
C GLU A 8 -0.81 22.57 14.38
N SER A 9 -1.11 23.77 13.89
CA SER A 9 -2.43 24.14 13.37
C SER A 9 -2.88 23.30 12.17
N PHE A 10 -1.94 22.78 11.39
CA PHE A 10 -2.20 21.89 10.27
C PHE A 10 -2.46 20.46 10.75
N LEU A 11 -1.69 19.98 11.74
CA LEU A 11 -1.91 18.68 12.36
C LEU A 11 -3.24 18.60 13.12
N ASN A 12 -3.66 19.70 13.76
CA ASN A 12 -4.94 19.78 14.46
C ASN A 12 -6.16 19.65 13.53
N GLN A 13 -6.00 19.89 12.22
CA GLN A 13 -7.05 19.69 11.22
C GLN A 13 -7.13 18.22 10.74
N LEU A 14 -6.12 17.41 11.06
CA LEU A 14 -5.98 16.04 10.60
C LEU A 14 -5.65 15.13 11.80
N PRO A 15 -6.63 14.84 12.67
CA PRO A 15 -6.40 14.13 13.93
C PRO A 15 -5.89 12.69 13.75
N SER A 16 -6.06 12.10 12.57
CA SER A 16 -5.54 10.79 12.17
C SER A 16 -4.20 10.86 11.44
N ALA A 17 -3.62 12.06 11.25
CA ALA A 17 -2.36 12.21 10.54
C ALA A 17 -1.16 11.90 11.43
N SER A 18 -0.19 11.21 10.85
CA SER A 18 1.11 10.96 11.47
C SER A 18 2.24 11.51 10.60
N VAL A 19 3.31 11.97 11.25
CA VAL A 19 4.51 12.51 10.59
C VAL A 19 5.70 11.68 11.02
N THR A 20 6.43 11.14 10.05
CA THR A 20 7.64 10.37 10.29
C THR A 20 8.82 10.98 9.53
N ALA A 21 9.90 11.29 10.26
CA ALA A 21 11.17 11.64 9.66
C ALA A 21 11.93 10.35 9.31
N LEU A 22 12.33 10.19 8.04
CA LEU A 22 13.10 9.03 7.59
C LEU A 22 14.57 9.16 8.01
N LEU A 23 15.24 8.02 8.24
CA LEU A 23 16.64 8.01 8.64
C LEU A 23 17.52 8.68 7.56
N ARG A 24 18.40 9.58 7.98
CA ARG A 24 19.28 10.32 7.10
C ARG A 24 20.45 9.43 6.69
N GLU A 25 20.31 8.73 5.56
CA GLU A 25 21.37 7.81 5.12
C GLU A 25 22.39 8.46 4.19
N THR A 26 21.99 9.33 3.26
CA THR A 26 22.92 9.94 2.26
C THR A 26 22.51 11.31 1.69
N LEU A 27 21.32 11.82 2.03
CA LEU A 27 20.82 13.10 1.53
C LEU A 27 21.03 14.20 2.59
N ASP A 28 21.44 15.39 2.15
CA ASP A 28 21.51 16.59 3.03
C ASP A 28 20.13 17.08 3.49
N HIS A 29 19.06 16.49 2.95
CA HIS A 29 17.69 16.67 3.39
C HIS A 29 17.16 15.39 4.02
N CYS A 30 16.63 15.48 5.24
CA CYS A 30 15.89 14.41 5.90
C CYS A 30 14.49 14.31 5.28
N PRO A 31 14.15 13.23 4.56
CA PRO A 31 12.82 13.11 3.98
C PRO A 31 11.76 12.99 5.08
N ILE A 32 10.66 13.74 4.94
CA ILE A 32 9.53 13.71 5.86
C ILE A 32 8.34 13.10 5.14
N THR A 33 7.73 12.07 5.75
CA THR A 33 6.49 11.46 5.27
C THR A 33 5.34 11.94 6.15
N LEU A 34 4.32 12.54 5.53
CA LEU A 34 3.04 12.88 6.14
C LEU A 34 2.00 11.85 5.67
N GLN A 35 1.46 11.08 6.61
CA GLN A 35 0.36 10.16 6.36
C GLN A 35 -0.92 10.77 6.93
N THR A 36 -1.90 11.09 6.09
CA THR A 36 -3.17 11.74 6.52
C THR A 36 -4.37 10.79 6.55
N ALA A 37 -4.24 9.62 5.93
CA ALA A 37 -5.24 8.56 5.92
C ALA A 37 -4.71 7.34 6.69
N ILE A 38 -5.59 6.72 7.46
CA ILE A 38 -5.40 5.35 7.91
C ILE A 38 -6.06 4.51 6.83
N ASP A 39 -5.28 4.04 5.85
CA ASP A 39 -5.80 3.08 4.88
C ASP A 39 -5.97 1.73 5.57
N ASP A 40 -7.12 1.57 6.24
CA ASP A 40 -7.57 0.26 6.71
C ASP A 40 -8.24 -0.45 5.53
N PHE A 41 -7.43 -1.15 4.73
CA PHE A 41 -7.91 -2.03 3.66
C PHE A 41 -8.71 -3.25 4.20
N GLY A 42 -9.00 -3.27 5.50
CA GLY A 42 -9.71 -4.33 6.18
C GLY A 42 -8.87 -5.59 6.29
N LYS A 43 -9.51 -6.67 6.71
CA LYS A 43 -8.88 -7.98 6.77
C LYS A 43 -8.50 -8.41 5.36
N ALA A 44 -7.22 -8.73 5.15
CA ALA A 44 -6.72 -9.28 3.90
C ALA A 44 -7.66 -10.42 3.43
N PRO A 45 -8.16 -10.35 2.18
CA PRO A 45 -9.19 -11.27 1.71
C PRO A 45 -8.72 -12.73 1.68
N PHE A 46 -7.40 -12.95 1.58
CA PHE A 46 -6.77 -14.26 1.71
C PHE A 46 -5.29 -14.11 2.10
N ARG A 47 -4.69 -15.20 2.56
CA ARG A 47 -3.24 -15.28 2.82
C ARG A 47 -2.55 -16.00 1.66
N PHE A 48 -1.56 -15.36 1.07
CA PHE A 48 -0.68 -15.98 0.07
C PHE A 48 0.52 -16.63 0.78
N PHE A 49 0.90 -17.84 0.35
CA PHE A 49 2.07 -18.54 0.87
C PHE A 49 3.10 -18.72 -0.23
N ASN A 50 4.34 -18.30 0.02
CA ASN A 50 5.43 -18.44 -0.96
C ASN A 50 5.68 -19.89 -1.39
N SER A 51 5.39 -20.85 -0.52
CA SER A 51 5.49 -22.29 -0.84
C SER A 51 4.54 -22.73 -1.95
N TRP A 52 3.48 -21.98 -2.26
CA TRP A 52 2.57 -22.30 -3.35
C TRP A 52 3.22 -22.14 -4.72
N MET A 53 4.21 -21.24 -4.86
CA MET A 53 4.95 -21.08 -6.12
C MET A 53 5.69 -22.35 -6.54
N ASN A 54 6.06 -23.19 -5.57
CA ASN A 54 6.75 -24.45 -5.80
C ASN A 54 5.79 -25.65 -5.90
N LYS A 55 4.47 -25.45 -5.82
CA LYS A 55 3.48 -26.52 -5.98
C LYS A 55 3.16 -26.74 -7.45
N ASP A 56 3.17 -28.01 -7.85
CA ASP A 56 2.72 -28.41 -9.18
C ASP A 56 1.29 -27.89 -9.44
N GLY A 57 1.09 -27.31 -10.62
CA GLY A 57 -0.19 -26.75 -11.05
C GLY A 57 -0.50 -25.34 -10.54
N PHE A 58 0.32 -24.74 -9.67
CA PHE A 58 0.10 -23.35 -9.23
C PHE A 58 0.06 -22.37 -10.41
N GLU A 59 1.05 -22.45 -11.30
CA GLU A 59 1.10 -21.58 -12.48
C GLU A 59 -0.13 -21.76 -13.39
N GLN A 60 -0.57 -23.00 -13.59
CA GLN A 60 -1.75 -23.31 -14.41
C GLN A 60 -3.01 -22.69 -13.82
N ILE A 61 -3.20 -22.78 -12.49
CA ILE A 61 -4.33 -22.17 -11.79
C ILE A 61 -4.36 -20.65 -12.00
N ILE A 62 -3.20 -19.98 -11.92
CA ILE A 62 -3.10 -18.53 -12.15
C ILE A 62 -3.43 -18.19 -13.59
N ARG A 63 -2.90 -18.94 -14.56
CA ARG A 63 -3.16 -18.73 -16.00
C ARG A 63 -4.64 -18.93 -16.34
N ASP A 64 -5.27 -19.95 -15.79
CA ASP A 64 -6.69 -20.22 -16.04
C ASP A 64 -7.60 -19.20 -15.35
N SER A 65 -7.26 -18.76 -14.14
CA SER A 65 -7.97 -17.69 -13.45
C SER A 65 -7.89 -16.38 -14.24
N ARG A 66 -6.71 -16.06 -14.78
CA ARG A 66 -6.51 -14.89 -15.65
C ARG A 66 -7.38 -14.95 -16.90
N LYS A 67 -7.50 -16.10 -17.56
CA LYS A 67 -8.37 -16.28 -18.74
C LYS A 67 -9.86 -16.13 -18.42
N LYS A 68 -10.27 -16.52 -17.21
CA LYS A 68 -11.67 -16.41 -16.73
C LYS A 68 -12.04 -15.00 -16.28
N PHE A 69 -11.05 -14.13 -16.04
CA PHE A 69 -11.29 -12.78 -15.60
C PHE A 69 -12.04 -11.96 -16.67
N LYS A 70 -13.21 -11.44 -16.31
CA LYS A 70 -14.01 -10.53 -17.14
C LYS A 70 -14.09 -9.16 -16.44
N GLY A 71 -13.12 -8.30 -16.72
CA GLY A 71 -13.10 -6.91 -16.27
C GLY A 71 -12.69 -5.98 -17.41
N TYR A 72 -13.18 -4.74 -17.39
CA TYR A 72 -12.75 -3.71 -18.35
C TYR A 72 -11.44 -3.07 -17.86
N GLY A 73 -10.43 -3.02 -18.74
CA GLY A 73 -9.13 -2.39 -18.47
C GLY A 73 -8.01 -3.36 -18.08
N THR A 74 -6.83 -2.81 -17.78
CA THR A 74 -5.71 -3.57 -17.23
C THR A 74 -6.07 -4.09 -15.83
N LEU A 75 -5.43 -5.18 -15.40
CA LEU A 75 -5.70 -5.82 -14.10
C LEU A 75 -5.59 -4.79 -12.95
N ASP A 76 -4.63 -3.87 -13.08
CA ASP A 76 -4.36 -2.80 -12.14
C ASP A 76 -5.49 -1.77 -12.07
N ALA A 77 -6.10 -1.41 -13.20
CA ALA A 77 -7.23 -0.49 -13.25
C ALA A 77 -8.48 -1.08 -12.60
N TYR A 78 -8.71 -2.38 -12.76
CA TYR A 78 -9.82 -3.06 -12.09
C TYR A 78 -9.59 -3.22 -10.59
N LEU A 79 -8.35 -3.51 -10.16
CA LEU A 79 -8.01 -3.54 -8.74
C LEU A 79 -8.20 -2.16 -8.10
N ALA A 80 -7.71 -1.10 -8.77
CA ALA A 80 -7.88 0.28 -8.32
C ALA A 80 -9.35 0.72 -8.27
N ALA A 81 -10.21 0.20 -9.14
CA ALA A 81 -11.64 0.50 -9.12
C ALA A 81 -12.43 -0.29 -8.05
N LYS A 82 -11.83 -1.33 -7.45
CA LYS A 82 -12.47 -2.20 -6.46
C LYS A 82 -11.97 -1.95 -5.03
N LEU A 83 -10.87 -1.22 -4.88
CA LEU A 83 -10.35 -0.66 -3.64
C LEU A 83 -10.97 0.72 -3.40
#